data_AF-A0AAP9DTI9-F1
#
_entry.id   AF-A0AAP9DTI9-F1
#
_cell.length_a   1.000
_cell.length_b   1.000
_cell.length_c   1.000
_cell.angle_alpha   90.00
_cell.angle_beta   90.00
_cell.angle_gamma   90.00
#
_symmetry.space_group_name_H-M   'P 1'
#
loop_
_entity.id
_entity.type
_entity.pdbx_description
1 polymer ?
#
loop_
_entity_poly.entity_id
_entity_poly.type
_entity_poly.pdbx_seq_one_letter_code
_entity_poly.pdbx_strand_id
1 'polypeptide(L)' 'MTTKENNQRQGLSTSLVKLLLHKFNEKQIIAWWECMESNIASQKTAEKAGLCKTHRYKINWFSF' A
#
# COMPACT_ATOMS: atom_id res chain seq x y z
N MET A 1 3.49 -1.35 -5.01
CA MET A 1 4.44 -0.24 -5.23
C MET A 1 5.83 -0.70 -4.81
N THR A 2 6.77 -0.75 -5.74
CA THR A 2 8.10 -1.32 -5.52
C THR A 2 9.13 -0.20 -5.59
N THR A 3 9.80 0.08 -4.48
CA THR A 3 10.94 1.00 -4.43
C THR A 3 12.20 0.20 -4.76
N LYS A 4 13.02 0.62 -5.73
CA LYS A 4 14.34 0.01 -6.02
C LYS A 4 15.15 -0.08 -4.72
N GLU A 5 15.88 -1.19 -4.52
CA GLU A 5 16.54 -1.55 -3.25
C GLU A 5 17.38 -0.43 -2.64
N ASN A 6 18.08 0.34 -3.47
CA ASN A 6 18.93 1.47 -3.03
C ASN A 6 18.18 2.67 -2.43
N ASN A 7 16.85 2.75 -2.61
CA ASN A 7 16.03 3.86 -2.11
C ASN A 7 15.03 3.42 -1.04
N GLN A 8 15.16 2.19 -0.53
CA GLN A 8 14.34 1.73 0.59
C GLN A 8 14.67 2.55 1.85
N ARG A 9 13.66 2.78 2.71
CA ARG A 9 13.74 3.48 4.02
C ARG A 9 13.81 5.02 4.03
N GLN A 10 13.76 5.71 2.89
CA GLN A 10 13.70 7.19 2.86
C GLN A 10 12.28 7.77 2.95
N GLY A 11 11.26 6.97 3.26
CA GLY A 11 9.86 7.43 3.32
C GLY A 11 9.23 7.79 1.95
N LEU A 12 9.99 7.66 0.86
CA LEU A 12 9.55 7.95 -0.51
C LEU A 12 8.27 7.20 -0.91
N SER A 13 8.14 5.94 -0.49
CA SER A 13 6.94 5.14 -0.75
C SER A 13 5.71 5.77 -0.11
N THR A 14 5.77 6.09 1.19
CA THR A 14 4.66 6.72 1.91
C THR A 14 4.28 8.07 1.30
N SER A 15 5.25 8.93 0.97
CA SER A 15 4.98 10.24 0.39
C SER A 15 4.30 10.14 -0.98
N LEU A 16 4.74 9.22 -1.84
CA LEU A 16 4.12 9.04 -3.15
C LEU A 16 2.70 8.45 -3.03
N VAL A 17 2.47 7.52 -2.09
CA VAL A 17 1.13 7.00 -1.82
C VAL A 17 0.21 8.11 -1.32
N LYS A 18 0.66 8.97 -0.41
CA LYS A 18 -0.12 10.12 0.05
C LYS A 18 -0.50 11.06 -1.10
N LEU A 19 0.45 11.37 -1.98
CA LEU A 19 0.19 12.20 -3.17
C LEU A 19 -0.84 11.55 -4.10
N LEU A 20 -0.76 10.22 -4.30
CA LEU A 20 -1.71 9.49 -5.12
C LEU A 20 -3.12 9.51 -4.50
N LEU A 21 -3.22 9.22 -3.20
CA LEU A 21 -4.49 9.24 -2.47
C LEU A 21 -5.14 10.63 -2.49
N HIS A 22 -4.33 11.70 -2.37
CA HIS A 22 -4.83 13.06 -2.53
C HIS A 22 -5.48 13.28 -3.90
N LYS A 23 -4.81 12.89 -4.99
CA LYS A 23 -5.36 12.99 -6.34
C LYS A 23 -6.61 12.13 -6.56
N PHE A 24 -6.68 10.98 -5.90
CA PHE A 24 -7.87 10.13 -5.96
C PHE A 24 -9.04 10.80 -5.23
N ASN A 25 -8.80 11.39 -4.06
CA ASN A 25 -9.80 12.13 -3.31
C ASN A 25 -10.35 13.34 -4.11
N GLU A 26 -9.48 14.13 -4.75
CA GLU A 26 -9.89 15.23 -5.65
C GLU A 26 -10.84 14.75 -6.78
N LYS A 27 -10.66 13.51 -7.23
CA LYS A 27 -11.44 12.89 -8.30
C LYS A 27 -12.59 12.02 -7.80
N GLN A 28 -12.86 11.99 -6.49
CA GLN A 28 -13.88 11.13 -5.87
C GLN A 28 -13.68 9.64 -6.17
N ILE A 29 -12.42 9.20 -6.30
CA ILE A 29 -12.04 7.80 -6.52
C ILE A 29 -11.77 7.15 -5.16
N ILE A 30 -12.47 6.04 -4.88
CA ILE A 30 -12.22 5.24 -3.69
C ILE A 30 -10.98 4.37 -3.91
N ALA A 31 -9.97 4.55 -3.06
CA ALA A 31 -8.72 3.79 -3.13
C ALA A 31 -8.80 2.52 -2.27
N TRP A 32 -8.36 1.40 -2.83
CA TRP A 32 -8.12 0.15 -2.08
C TRP A 32 -6.65 -0.23 -2.16
N TRP A 33 -6.13 -0.77 -1.06
CA TRP A 33 -4.75 -1.23 -0.97
C TRP A 33 -4.71 -2.68 -0.51
N GLU A 34 -4.32 -3.57 -1.40
CA GLU A 34 -4.19 -4.99 -1.11
C GLU A 34 -2.74 -5.32 -0.75
N CYS A 35 -2.56 -6.06 0.34
CA CYS A 35 -1.24 -6.53 0.75
C CYS A 35 -1.34 -7.86 1.50
N MET A 36 -0.30 -8.68 1.33
CA MET A 36 -0.17 -9.95 2.05
C MET A 36 0.05 -9.70 3.53
N GLU A 37 -0.47 -10.61 4.37
CA GLU A 37 -0.25 -10.58 5.82
C GLU A 37 1.24 -10.67 6.20
N SER A 38 2.02 -11.41 5.41
CA SER A 38 3.47 -11.50 5.58
C SER A 38 4.21 -10.22 5.20
N ASN A 39 3.60 -9.35 4.38
CA ASN A 39 4.22 -8.10 3.94
C ASN A 39 3.92 -6.94 4.89
N ILE A 40 4.51 -7.01 6.09
CA ILE A 40 4.36 -6.02 7.15
C ILE A 40 4.81 -4.62 6.71
N ALA A 41 5.83 -4.53 5.85
CA ALA A 41 6.29 -3.24 5.34
C ALA A 41 5.22 -2.55 4.49
N SER A 42 4.56 -3.29 3.60
CA SER A 42 3.46 -2.76 2.78
C SER A 42 2.27 -2.33 3.62
N GLN A 43 1.89 -3.13 4.64
CA GLN A 43 0.82 -2.79 5.58
C GLN A 43 1.11 -1.45 6.28
N LYS A 44 2.31 -1.32 6.86
CA LYS A 44 2.71 -0.07 7.54
C LYS A 44 2.77 1.13 6.60
N THR A 45 3.11 0.93 5.32
CA THR A 45 3.05 2.02 4.33
C THR A 45 1.62 2.49 4.10
N ALA A 46 0.66 1.57 3.94
CA ALA A 46 -0.75 1.91 3.77
C ALA A 46 -1.32 2.64 4.99
N GLU A 47 -1.06 2.12 6.19
CA GLU A 47 -1.47 2.75 7.45
C GLU A 47 -0.90 4.16 7.61
N LYS A 48 0.41 4.34 7.37
CA LYS A 48 1.06 5.66 7.43
C LYS A 48 0.55 6.63 6.36
N ALA A 49 0.00 6.12 5.27
CA ALA A 49 -0.62 6.92 4.22
C ALA A 49 -2.07 7.32 4.54
N GLY A 50 -2.66 6.79 5.62
CA GLY A 50 -4.01 7.13 6.09
C GLY A 50 -5.08 6.11 5.74
N LEU A 51 -4.70 4.95 5.19
CA LEU A 51 -5.64 3.86 4.93
C LEU A 51 -5.85 3.01 6.19
N CYS A 52 -7.02 2.40 6.31
CA CYS A 52 -7.36 1.49 7.41
C CYS A 52 -7.65 0.08 6.90
N LYS A 53 -7.47 -0.92 7.77
CA LYS A 53 -7.81 -2.31 7.47
C LYS A 53 -9.33 -2.47 7.44
N THR A 54 -9.81 -3.10 6.37
CA THR A 54 -11.24 -3.26 6.09
C THR A 54 -11.66 -4.72 5.98
N HIS A 55 -10.90 -5.54 5.26
CA HIS A 55 -11.20 -6.94 5.03
C HIS A 55 -9.94 -7.80 5.19
N ARG A 56 -10.13 -9.07 5.55
CA ARG A 56 -9.11 -10.12 5.58
C ARG A 56 -9.67 -11.32 4.84
N TYR A 57 -8.97 -11.80 3.83
CA TYR A 57 -9.39 -12.95 3.04
C TYR A 57 -8.20 -13.87 2.74
N LYS A 58 -8.50 -15.16 2.53
CA LYS A 58 -7.47 -16.15 2.18
C LYS A 58 -7.16 -16.04 0.69
N ILE A 59 -5.87 -16.02 0.36
CA ILE A 59 -5.38 -16.08 -1.02
C ILE A 59 -4.67 -17.43 -1.19
N ASN A 60 -5.05 -18.17 -2.22
CA ASN A 60 -4.38 -19.41 -2.60
C ASN A 60 -3.37 -19.11 -3.72
N TRP A 61 -2.22 -19.74 -3.64
CA TRP A 61 -1.20 -19.66 -4.69
C TRP A 61 -1.13 -21.00 -5.41
N PHE A 62 -0.91 -20.95 -6.72
CA PHE A 62 -0.53 -22.14 -7.47
C PHE A 62 0.94 -22.44 -7.20
N SER A 63 1.26 -23.67 -6.78
CA SER A 63 2.62 -24.18 -6.77
C SER A 63 2.80 -25.07 -8.00
N PHE A 64 3.71 -24.70 -8.90
CA PHE A 64 4.09 -25.49 -10.07
C PHE A 64 5.47 -26.10 -9.86
#